data_AF-A0A4Q7Z5W5-F1
#
_entry.id   AF-A0A4Q7Z5W5-F1
#
_cell.length_a   1.000
_cell.length_b   1.000
_cell.length_c   1.000
_cell.angle_alpha   90.00
_cell.angle_beta   90.00
_cell.angle_gamma   90.00
#
_symmetry.space_group_name_H-M   'P 1'
#
loop_
_entity.id
_entity.type
_entity.pdbx_description
1 polymer ?
#
loop_
_entity_poly.entity_id
_entity_poly.type
_entity_poly.pdbx_seq_one_letter_code
_entity_poly.pdbx_strand_id
1 'polypeptide(L)'
;MPVGPQSHPDETRTDIDSSRRRRSVEPVLMDTYEVAAMLNMSTSWVYREASKLGLKGYKLGRGRNAKVLYKRAEVFKWLEQQKIH
;
A
#
# COMPACT_ATOMS: atom_id res chain seq x y z
N MET A 1 -35.86 58.89 2.88
CA MET A 1 -36.85 57.78 3.00
C MET A 1 -36.16 56.49 2.56
N PRO A 2 -36.20 55.41 3.37
CA PRO A 2 -35.34 54.23 3.24
C PRO A 2 -36.03 53.07 2.51
N VAL A 3 -35.27 52.21 1.83
CA VAL A 3 -35.54 50.77 1.71
C VAL A 3 -34.19 50.06 1.66
N GLY A 4 -33.79 49.42 2.75
CA GLY A 4 -32.64 48.52 2.76
C GLY A 4 -33.04 47.14 2.20
N PRO A 5 -32.13 46.40 1.57
CA PRO A 5 -32.29 44.97 1.44
C PRO A 5 -31.49 44.25 2.54
N GLN A 6 -32.29 43.63 3.41
CA GLN A 6 -32.05 42.46 4.25
C GLN A 6 -30.88 41.54 3.85
N SER A 7 -30.17 41.10 4.90
CA SER A 7 -29.21 40.01 4.93
C SER A 7 -29.80 38.68 4.48
N HIS A 8 -29.07 37.96 3.62
CA HIS A 8 -29.17 36.51 3.47
C HIS A 8 -27.73 35.97 3.32
N PRO A 9 -27.17 35.23 4.29
CA PRO A 9 -26.03 34.38 4.02
C PRO A 9 -26.54 33.15 3.28
N ASP A 10 -26.22 33.02 1.98
CA ASP A 10 -26.46 31.78 1.25
C ASP A 10 -25.40 30.76 1.68
N GLU A 11 -25.66 30.13 2.83
CA GLU A 11 -24.95 28.98 3.33
C GLU A 11 -25.35 27.76 2.47
N THR A 12 -24.83 27.69 1.25
CA THR A 12 -24.88 26.46 0.46
C THR A 12 -23.81 25.50 0.98
N ARG A 13 -24.25 24.79 2.02
CA ARG A 13 -23.79 23.49 2.49
C ARG A 13 -23.63 22.50 1.31
N THR A 14 -22.38 22.16 1.04
CA THR A 14 -21.94 20.91 0.41
C THR A 14 -20.52 20.68 0.91
N ASP A 15 -20.28 20.10 2.10
CA ASP A 15 -20.34 18.65 2.38
C ASP A 15 -20.03 17.78 1.16
N ILE A 16 -18.95 18.11 0.44
CA ILE A 16 -18.37 17.25 -0.58
C ILE A 16 -16.89 17.13 -0.26
N ASP A 17 -16.56 16.18 0.59
CA ASP A 17 -15.77 15.01 0.18
C ASP A 17 -15.29 14.28 1.45
N SER A 18 -16.27 13.79 2.22
CA SER A 18 -16.07 12.72 3.19
C SER A 18 -15.53 11.41 2.55
N SER A 19 -15.24 11.41 1.24
CA SER A 19 -14.74 10.25 0.48
C SER A 19 -13.24 9.99 0.64
N ARG A 20 -12.48 10.89 1.27
CA ARG A 20 -11.05 10.62 1.53
C ARG A 20 -10.78 9.77 2.78
N ARG A 21 -11.81 9.21 3.42
CA ARG A 21 -11.68 7.86 4.01
C ARG A 21 -11.65 6.83 2.86
N ARG A 22 -10.67 6.96 1.96
CA ARG A 22 -10.04 5.76 1.44
C ARG A 22 -9.58 5.07 2.72
N ARG A 23 -10.29 4.02 3.14
CA ARG A 23 -9.68 3.00 3.99
C ARG A 23 -8.30 2.86 3.42
N SER A 24 -7.28 3.21 4.19
CA SER A 24 -5.90 2.96 3.80
C SER A 24 -5.81 1.44 3.76
N VAL A 25 -6.30 0.87 2.65
CA VAL A 25 -6.22 -0.55 2.39
C VAL A 25 -4.75 -0.67 2.13
N GLU A 26 -4.02 -1.11 3.16
CA GLU A 26 -2.61 -1.33 2.99
C GLU A 26 -2.39 -2.13 1.70
N PRO A 27 -1.40 -1.73 0.89
CA PRO A 27 -1.14 -2.42 -0.35
C PRO A 27 -0.95 -3.91 -0.06
N VAL A 28 -1.90 -4.71 -0.54
CA VAL A 28 -1.89 -6.17 -0.32
C VAL A 28 -0.66 -6.79 -0.96
N LEU A 29 -0.16 -6.17 -2.03
CA LEU A 29 1.02 -6.56 -2.78
C LEU A 29 2.10 -5.49 -2.64
N MET A 30 3.30 -5.91 -2.23
CA MET A 30 4.50 -5.10 -2.09
C MET A 30 5.49 -5.50 -3.18
N ASP A 31 6.20 -4.55 -3.77
CA ASP A 31 7.30 -4.88 -4.67
C ASP A 31 8.58 -5.29 -3.93
N THR A 32 9.58 -5.78 -4.66
CA THR A 32 10.85 -6.24 -4.06
C THR A 32 11.56 -5.14 -3.26
N TYR A 33 11.43 -3.87 -3.67
CA TYR A 33 12.06 -2.75 -2.96
C TYR A 33 11.37 -2.51 -1.63
N GLU A 34 10.04 -2.50 -1.62
CA GLU A 34 9.26 -2.38 -0.39
C GLU A 34 9.52 -3.53 0.59
N VAL A 35 9.61 -4.78 0.09
CA VAL A 35 9.96 -5.93 0.93
C VAL A 35 11.37 -5.79 1.50
N ALA A 36 12.34 -5.36 0.69
CA ALA A 36 13.70 -5.13 1.14
C ALA A 36 13.76 -4.06 2.24
N ALA A 37 13.03 -2.95 2.07
CA ALA A 37 12.93 -1.89 3.07
C ALA A 37 12.30 -2.40 4.37
N MET A 38 11.22 -3.20 4.28
CA MET A 38 10.54 -3.75 5.46
C MET A 38 11.42 -4.75 6.22
N LEU A 39 12.25 -5.53 5.51
CA LEU A 39 13.19 -6.47 6.11
C LEU A 39 14.50 -5.80 6.56
N ASN A 40 14.69 -4.51 6.27
CA ASN A 40 15.95 -3.79 6.43
C ASN A 40 17.13 -4.50 5.74
N MET A 41 16.89 -5.02 4.53
CA MET A 41 17.81 -5.81 3.71
C MET A 41 18.01 -5.16 2.32
N SER A 42 18.97 -5.67 1.55
CA SER A 42 19.13 -5.25 0.14
C SER A 42 18.14 -5.97 -0.79
N THR A 43 17.72 -5.31 -1.88
CA THR A 43 16.88 -5.93 -2.92
C THR A 43 17.54 -7.15 -3.56
N SER A 44 18.86 -7.11 -3.73
CA SER A 44 19.67 -8.25 -4.20
C SER A 44 19.58 -9.45 -3.26
N TRP A 45 19.57 -9.21 -1.94
CA TRP A 45 19.36 -10.26 -0.95
C TRP A 45 17.94 -10.85 -1.07
N VAL A 46 16.91 -10.02 -1.26
CA VAL A 46 15.54 -10.52 -1.45
C VAL A 46 15.43 -11.42 -2.68
N TYR A 47 16.04 -11.05 -3.80
CA TYR A 47 16.03 -11.90 -5.00
C TYR A 47 16.74 -13.23 -4.80
N ARG A 48 17.89 -13.24 -4.11
CA ARG A 48 18.76 -14.42 -3.99
C ARG A 48 18.38 -15.32 -2.82
N GLU A 49 18.04 -14.74 -1.68
CA GLU A 49 17.95 -15.43 -0.40
C GLU A 49 16.51 -15.59 0.06
N ALA A 50 15.65 -14.58 -0.09
CA ALA A 50 14.25 -14.71 0.33
C ALA A 50 13.55 -15.86 -0.42
N SER A 51 13.85 -16.03 -1.72
CA SER A 51 13.37 -17.16 -2.51
C SER A 51 13.82 -18.53 -1.97
N LYS A 52 15.07 -18.63 -1.45
CA LYS A 52 15.60 -19.88 -0.87
C LYS A 52 14.98 -20.20 0.47
N LEU A 53 14.68 -19.17 1.26
CA LEU A 53 14.02 -19.29 2.56
C LEU A 53 12.51 -19.53 2.43
N GLY A 54 11.98 -19.68 1.21
CA GLY A 54 10.59 -20.04 0.95
C GLY A 54 9.65 -18.84 0.78
N LEU A 55 10.15 -17.61 0.71
CA LEU A 55 9.32 -16.45 0.41
C LEU A 55 8.86 -16.49 -1.05
N LYS A 56 7.55 -16.66 -1.26
CA LYS A 56 6.96 -16.77 -2.60
C LYS A 56 6.74 -15.39 -3.23
N GLY A 57 7.52 -15.09 -4.26
CA GLY A 57 7.29 -13.97 -5.17
C GLY A 57 6.23 -14.30 -6.23
N TYR A 58 5.23 -13.45 -6.35
CA TYR A 58 4.20 -13.48 -7.39
C TYR A 58 4.65 -12.65 -8.58
N LYS A 59 4.79 -13.27 -9.75
CA LYS A 59 5.11 -12.56 -10.99
C LYS A 59 3.84 -11.93 -11.56
N LEU A 60 3.78 -10.61 -11.57
CA LEU A 60 2.73 -9.84 -12.23
C LEU A 60 3.21 -9.42 -13.63
N GLY A 61 2.58 -9.98 -14.66
CA GLY A 61 2.86 -9.71 -16.07
C GLY A 61 3.33 -10.94 -16.86
N ARG A 62 3.52 -10.75 -18.16
CA ARG A 62 4.04 -11.77 -19.09
C ARG A 62 5.34 -11.27 -19.76
N GLY A 63 6.33 -12.14 -19.90
CA GLY A 63 7.60 -11.85 -20.57
C GLY A 63 8.76 -11.45 -19.65
N ARG A 64 9.87 -10.95 -20.23
CA ARG A 64 11.13 -10.59 -19.53
C ARG A 64 10.98 -9.48 -18.48
N ASN A 65 9.94 -8.65 -18.58
CA ASN A 65 9.69 -7.52 -17.67
C ASN A 65 8.62 -7.83 -16.60
N ALA A 66 8.32 -9.10 -16.34
CA ALA A 66 7.37 -9.47 -15.29
C ALA A 66 7.89 -8.98 -13.93
N LYS A 67 7.10 -8.15 -13.24
CA LYS A 67 7.46 -7.63 -11.93
C LYS A 67 7.22 -8.70 -10.87
N VAL A 68 8.15 -8.83 -9.93
CA VAL A 68 7.94 -9.69 -8.76
C VAL A 68 7.31 -8.86 -7.67
N LEU A 69 6.15 -9.31 -7.20
CA LEU A 69 5.40 -8.73 -6.09
C LEU A 69 5.23 -9.77 -4.99
N TYR A 70 5.03 -9.33 -3.77
CA TYR A 70 4.90 -10.18 -2.59
C TYR A 70 3.65 -9.77 -1.84
N LYS A 71 2.89 -10.74 -1.33
CA LYS A 71 1.76 -10.39 -0.47
C LYS A 71 2.29 -9.97 0.90
N ARG A 72 1.93 -8.78 1.39
CA ARG A 72 2.38 -8.27 2.70
C ARG A 72 2.14 -9.30 3.81
N ALA A 73 0.92 -9.84 3.89
CA ALA A 73 0.54 -10.87 4.86
C ALA A 73 1.41 -12.15 4.77
N GLU A 74 1.84 -12.54 3.57
CA GLU A 74 2.70 -13.72 3.40
C GLU A 74 4.14 -13.42 3.82
N VAL A 75 4.63 -12.20 3.60
CA VAL A 75 5.95 -11.77 4.10
C VAL A 75 5.97 -11.78 5.63
N PHE A 76 4.91 -11.30 6.29
CA PHE A 76 4.80 -11.35 7.75
C PHE A 76 4.74 -12.79 8.28
N LYS A 77 3.91 -13.65 7.71
CA LYS A 77 3.87 -15.07 8.10
C LYS A 77 5.22 -15.76 7.91
N TRP A 78 5.89 -15.45 6.80
CA TRP A 78 7.23 -15.99 6.53
C TRP A 78 8.24 -15.50 7.57
N LEU A 79 8.21 -14.22 7.95
CA LEU A 79 9.03 -13.68 9.05
C LEU A 79 8.76 -14.39 10.38
N GLU A 80 7.48 -14.63 10.71
CA GLU A 80 7.10 -15.39 11.91
C GLU A 80 7.67 -16.81 11.89
N GLN A 81 7.65 -17.48 10.72
CA GLN A 81 8.27 -18.80 10.55
C GLN A 81 9.79 -18.77 10.74
N GLN A 82 10.47 -17.72 10.28
CA GLN A 82 11.92 -17.58 10.45
C GLN A 82 12.32 -17.36 11.92
N LYS A 83 11.49 -16.71 12.74
CA LYS A 83 11.78 -16.48 14.17
C LYS A 83 11.71 -17.74 15.04
N ILE A 84 11.11 -18.81 14.52
CA ILE A 84 10.91 -20.08 15.24
C ILE A 84 12.05 -21.07 14.96
N HIS A 85 12.90 -20.79 13.96
CA HIS A 85 14.18 -21.48 13.74
C HIS A 85 15.32 -20.77 14.47
#